data_AF-A0A7C4VD74-F1
#
_entry.id   AF-A0A7C4VD74-F1
#
_cell.length_a   1.000
_cell.length_b   1.000
_cell.length_c   1.000
_cell.angle_alpha   90.00
_cell.angle_beta   90.00
_cell.angle_gamma   90.00
#
_symmetry.space_group_name_H-M   'P 1'
#
loop_
_entity.id
_entity.type
_entity.pdbx_description
1 polymer ?
#
loop_
_entity_poly.entity_id
_entity_poly.type
_entity_poly.pdbx_seq_one_letter_code
_entity_poly.pdbx_strand_id
1 'polypeptide(L)'
;MLEEKPTAAFVLSLIGGIFVLLGGIWLAIAGAIIAIFTAGAGLLLGVFAIFGIIIIIGAVMMYASPESAKGWGIIVLILGIISLIGIVTALGGILSIIGGALAIVWKPSAAPPPPPS
;
A
#
# COMPACT_ATOMS: atom_id res chain seq x y z
N MET A 1 11.33 11.82 24.01
CA MET A 1 11.50 12.34 22.64
C MET A 1 10.35 11.78 21.82
N LEU A 2 9.51 12.61 21.21
CA LEU A 2 8.51 12.11 20.27
C LEU A 2 9.28 11.64 19.04
N GLU A 3 9.43 10.32 18.88
CA GLU A 3 9.86 9.75 17.60
C GLU A 3 8.88 10.23 16.54
N GLU A 4 9.33 11.10 15.64
CA GLU A 4 8.56 11.40 14.44
C GLU A 4 8.40 10.10 13.65
N LYS A 5 7.17 9.78 13.28
CA LYS A 5 6.82 8.61 12.47
C LYS A 5 6.20 9.07 11.17
N PRO A 6 6.32 8.31 10.07
CA PRO A 6 5.71 8.63 8.78
C PRO A 6 4.18 8.40 8.80
N THR A 7 3.46 9.01 9.74
CA THR A 7 2.03 8.78 9.98
C THR A 7 1.16 9.15 8.78
N ALA A 8 1.50 10.22 8.06
CA ALA A 8 0.80 10.59 6.83
C ALA A 8 0.94 9.50 5.75
N ALA A 9 2.16 9.00 5.53
CA ALA A 9 2.42 7.92 4.59
C ALA A 9 1.65 6.64 4.99
N PHE A 10 1.71 6.29 6.27
CA PHE A 10 0.97 5.15 6.82
C PHE A 10 -0.54 5.24 6.56
N VAL A 11 -1.19 6.34 6.95
CA VAL A 11 -2.65 6.48 6.83
C VAL A 11 -3.08 6.46 5.36
N LEU A 12 -2.37 7.15 4.48
CA LEU A 12 -2.66 7.17 3.04
C LEU A 12 -2.50 5.79 2.40
N SER A 13 -1.40 5.09 2.70
CA SER A 13 -1.16 3.73 2.21
C SER A 13 -2.14 2.72 2.80
N LEU A 14 -2.56 2.87 4.06
CA LEU A 14 -3.52 1.98 4.71
C LEU A 14 -4.91 2.12 4.07
N ILE A 15 -5.40 3.34 3.93
CA ILE A 15 -6.69 3.61 3.27
C ILE A 15 -6.64 3.12 1.82
N GLY A 16 -5.55 3.42 1.11
CA GLY A 16 -5.32 2.94 -0.25
C GLY A 16 -5.36 1.41 -0.35
N GLY A 17 -4.64 0.72 0.53
CA GLY A 17 -4.60 -0.74 0.60
C GLY A 17 -5.96 -1.37 0.88
N ILE A 18 -6.78 -0.76 1.74
CA ILE A 18 -8.16 -1.22 2.00
C ILE A 18 -9.00 -1.12 0.73
N PHE A 19 -8.94 0.01 0.00
CA PHE A 19 -9.68 0.15 -1.25
C PHE A 19 -9.19 -0.84 -2.33
N VAL A 20 -7.89 -1.07 -2.43
CA VAL A 20 -7.33 -2.10 -3.33
C VAL A 20 -7.81 -3.49 -2.92
N LEU A 21 -7.83 -3.81 -1.62
CA LEU A 21 -8.31 -5.09 -1.13
C LEU A 21 -9.79 -5.30 -1.44
N LEU A 22 -10.64 -4.32 -1.15
CA LEU A 22 -12.07 -4.39 -1.45
C LEU A 22 -12.34 -4.51 -2.95
N GLY A 23 -11.63 -3.74 -3.78
CA GLY A 23 -11.70 -3.85 -5.23
C GLY A 23 -11.21 -5.21 -5.73
N GLY A 24 -10.13 -5.72 -5.15
CA GLY A 24 -9.56 -7.03 -5.46
C GLY A 24 -10.48 -8.19 -5.07
N ILE A 25 -11.18 -8.11 -3.93
CA ILE A 25 -12.21 -9.08 -3.53
C ILE A 25 -13.37 -9.07 -4.53
N TRP A 26 -13.84 -7.89 -4.92
CA TRP A 26 -14.86 -7.76 -5.94
C TRP A 26 -14.44 -8.37 -7.28
N LEU A 27 -13.21 -8.11 -7.70
CA LEU A 27 -12.60 -8.70 -8.91
C LEU A 27 -12.43 -10.21 -8.79
N ALA A 28 -12.10 -10.73 -7.60
CA ALA A 28 -12.02 -12.17 -7.36
C ALA A 28 -13.39 -12.85 -7.52
N ILE A 29 -14.45 -12.25 -6.98
CA ILE A 29 -15.83 -12.76 -7.11
C ILE A 29 -16.26 -12.74 -8.58
N ALA A 30 -16.10 -11.60 -9.26
CA ALA A 30 -16.42 -11.49 -10.69
C ALA A 30 -15.57 -12.46 -11.53
N GLY A 31 -14.29 -12.56 -11.22
CA GLY A 31 -13.33 -13.46 -11.85
C GLY A 31 -13.71 -14.94 -11.68
N ALA A 32 -14.21 -15.34 -10.51
CA ALA A 32 -14.70 -16.70 -10.28
C ALA A 32 -15.91 -17.04 -11.16
N ILE A 33 -16.81 -16.09 -11.41
CA ILE A 33 -17.94 -16.28 -12.33
C ILE A 33 -17.43 -16.42 -13.77
N ILE A 34 -16.51 -15.54 -14.20
CA ILE A 34 -15.91 -15.58 -15.54
C ILE A 34 -15.10 -16.88 -15.74
N ALA A 35 -14.44 -17.37 -14.69
CA ALA A 35 -13.62 -18.58 -14.71
C ALA A 35 -14.39 -19.82 -15.18
N ILE A 36 -15.70 -19.89 -14.89
CA ILE A 36 -16.60 -20.96 -15.33
C ILE A 36 -16.63 -21.07 -16.86
N PHE A 37 -16.57 -19.94 -17.56
CA PHE A 37 -16.68 -19.86 -19.01
C PHE A 37 -15.33 -19.75 -19.73
N THR A 38 -14.25 -19.57 -18.98
CA THR A 38 -12.91 -19.26 -19.52
C THR A 38 -11.84 -20.26 -19.08
N ALA A 39 -12.25 -21.48 -18.69
CA ALA A 39 -11.37 -22.53 -18.20
C ALA A 39 -10.42 -22.06 -17.07
N GLY A 40 -10.92 -21.22 -16.17
CA GLY A 40 -10.14 -20.72 -15.03
C GLY A 40 -9.40 -19.40 -15.25
N ALA A 41 -9.34 -18.84 -16.46
CA ALA A 41 -8.60 -17.59 -16.72
C ALA A 41 -9.08 -16.41 -15.86
N GLY A 42 -10.39 -16.35 -15.56
CA GLY A 42 -10.96 -15.34 -14.67
C GLY A 42 -10.37 -15.32 -13.24
N LEU A 43 -9.77 -16.41 -12.76
CA LEU A 43 -9.16 -16.48 -11.42
C LEU A 43 -7.96 -15.54 -11.25
N LEU A 44 -7.30 -15.17 -12.36
CA LEU A 44 -6.17 -14.22 -12.34
C LEU A 44 -6.57 -12.85 -11.78
N LEU A 45 -7.84 -12.48 -11.88
CA LEU A 45 -8.35 -11.22 -11.33
C LEU A 45 -8.33 -11.17 -9.80
N GLY A 46 -8.27 -12.32 -9.11
CA GLY A 46 -8.15 -12.37 -7.65
C GLY A 46 -6.80 -11.91 -7.11
N VAL A 47 -5.77 -11.80 -7.95
CA VAL A 47 -4.41 -11.38 -7.51
C VAL A 47 -4.40 -9.99 -6.88
N PHE A 48 -5.31 -9.10 -7.30
CA PHE A 48 -5.40 -7.75 -6.76
C PHE A 48 -5.79 -7.71 -5.29
N ALA A 49 -6.52 -8.73 -4.78
CA ALA A 49 -6.80 -8.84 -3.35
C ALA A 49 -5.50 -9.07 -2.56
N ILE A 50 -4.58 -9.87 -3.10
CA ILE A 50 -3.27 -10.14 -2.51
C ILE A 50 -2.44 -8.83 -2.47
N PHE A 51 -2.49 -8.04 -3.53
CA PHE A 51 -1.82 -6.72 -3.53
C PHE A 51 -2.37 -5.80 -2.45
N GLY A 52 -3.68 -5.75 -2.25
CA GLY A 52 -4.30 -5.00 -1.16
C GLY A 52 -3.77 -5.42 0.22
N ILE A 53 -3.64 -6.73 0.47
CA ILE A 53 -3.07 -7.26 1.72
C ILE A 53 -1.61 -6.80 1.89
N ILE A 54 -0.78 -6.94 0.86
CA ILE A 54 0.63 -6.54 0.94
C ILE A 54 0.76 -5.03 1.17
N ILE A 55 -0.09 -4.21 0.54
CA ILE A 55 -0.11 -2.77 0.75
C ILE A 55 -0.46 -2.43 2.21
N ILE A 56 -1.44 -3.11 2.80
CA ILE A 56 -1.82 -2.92 4.21
C ILE A 56 -0.65 -3.29 5.14
N ILE A 57 -0.01 -4.44 4.89
CA ILE A 57 1.17 -4.86 5.66
C ILE A 57 2.28 -3.82 5.53
N GLY A 58 2.57 -3.37 4.30
CA GLY A 58 3.58 -2.36 4.05
C GLY A 58 3.28 -1.04 4.75
N ALA A 59 2.02 -0.59 4.75
CA ALA A 59 1.60 0.60 5.48
C ALA A 59 1.88 0.43 6.98
N VAL A 60 1.42 -0.66 7.59
CA VAL A 60 1.64 -0.93 9.02
C VAL A 60 3.12 -0.96 9.37
N MET A 61 3.95 -1.56 8.50
CA MET A 61 5.40 -1.63 8.70
C MET A 61 6.10 -0.27 8.59
N MET A 62 5.61 0.66 7.76
CA MET A 62 6.12 2.04 7.74
C MET A 62 5.93 2.73 9.10
N TYR A 63 4.83 2.44 9.81
CA TYR A 63 4.54 3.02 11.12
C TYR A 63 5.26 2.29 12.26
N ALA A 64 5.31 0.96 12.20
CA ALA A 64 5.91 0.12 13.23
C ALA A 64 7.44 0.18 13.22
N SER A 65 8.05 0.30 12.03
CA SER A 65 9.50 0.26 11.82
C SER A 65 9.96 1.39 10.89
N PRO A 66 10.13 2.63 11.41
CA PRO A 66 10.50 3.80 10.60
C PRO A 66 11.82 3.64 9.83
N GLU A 67 12.77 2.85 10.36
CA GLU A 67 14.03 2.50 9.68
C GLU A 67 13.81 1.80 8.33
N SER A 68 12.74 1.02 8.22
CA SER A 68 12.38 0.27 7.01
C SER A 68 11.32 0.97 6.14
N ALA A 69 10.84 2.15 6.56
CA ALA A 69 9.73 2.85 5.90
C ALA A 69 9.98 3.11 4.41
N LYS A 70 11.23 3.42 4.04
CA LYS A 70 11.61 3.61 2.63
C LYS A 70 11.43 2.34 1.80
N GLY A 71 11.84 1.19 2.33
CA GLY A 71 11.72 -0.11 1.64
C GLY A 71 10.26 -0.50 1.42
N TRP A 72 9.44 -0.40 2.47
CA TRP A 72 8.00 -0.62 2.36
C TRP A 72 7.32 0.42 1.46
N GLY A 73 7.80 1.66 1.44
CA GLY A 73 7.32 2.74 0.57
C GLY A 73 7.43 2.37 -0.90
N ILE A 74 8.56 1.79 -1.31
CA ILE A 74 8.80 1.31 -2.67
C ILE A 74 7.84 0.16 -3.02
N ILE A 75 7.65 -0.80 -2.12
CA ILE A 75 6.74 -1.94 -2.34
C ILE A 75 5.31 -1.42 -2.55
N VAL A 76 4.83 -0.55 -1.66
CA VAL A 76 3.49 0.04 -1.76
C VAL A 76 3.33 0.88 -3.02
N LEU A 77 4.36 1.63 -3.42
CA LEU A 77 4.36 2.42 -4.64
C LEU A 77 4.19 1.54 -5.89
N ILE A 78 4.99 0.48 -6.02
CA ILE A 78 4.95 -0.44 -7.16
C ILE A 78 3.59 -1.13 -7.24
N LEU A 79 3.10 -1.67 -6.12
CA LEU A 79 1.80 -2.34 -6.07
C LEU A 79 0.64 -1.38 -6.33
N GLY A 80 0.74 -0.13 -5.87
CA GLY A 80 -0.23 0.93 -6.16
C GLY A 80 -0.32 1.22 -7.66
N ILE A 81 0.82 1.32 -8.36
CA ILE A 81 0.87 1.52 -9.82
C ILE A 81 0.23 0.34 -10.56
N ILE A 82 0.57 -0.89 -10.18
CA ILE A 82 0.00 -2.10 -10.80
C ILE A 82 -1.53 -2.15 -10.57
N SER A 83 -1.99 -1.67 -9.41
CA SER A 83 -3.41 -1.66 -9.05
C SER A 83 -4.25 -0.65 -9.85
N LEU A 84 -3.65 0.22 -10.66
CA LEU A 84 -4.37 1.17 -11.52
C LEU A 84 -5.08 0.51 -12.71
N ILE A 85 -4.75 -0.74 -13.04
CA ILE A 85 -5.35 -1.46 -14.18
C ILE A 85 -6.83 -1.77 -13.95
N GLY A 86 -7.27 -1.92 -12.70
CA GLY A 86 -8.67 -2.17 -12.35
C GLY A 86 -9.43 -0.89 -12.01
N ILE A 87 -10.63 -0.71 -12.56
CA ILE A 87 -11.50 0.46 -12.31
C ILE A 87 -11.79 0.67 -10.81
N VAL A 88 -12.01 -0.42 -10.06
CA VAL A 88 -12.32 -0.36 -8.62
C VAL A 88 -11.05 -0.24 -7.77
N THR A 89 -9.95 -0.88 -8.19
CA THR A 89 -8.67 -0.85 -7.46
C THR A 89 -7.88 0.43 -7.70
N ALA A 90 -8.18 1.18 -8.77
CA ALA A 90 -7.44 2.39 -9.14
C ALA A 90 -7.53 3.49 -8.08
N LEU A 91 -8.70 3.70 -7.47
CA LEU A 91 -8.86 4.68 -6.38
C LEU A 91 -7.91 4.36 -5.22
N GLY A 92 -7.91 3.11 -4.76
CA GLY A 92 -6.99 2.65 -3.72
C GLY A 92 -5.53 2.72 -4.15
N GLY A 93 -5.25 2.41 -5.42
CA GLY A 93 -3.92 2.50 -6.00
C GLY A 93 -3.35 3.92 -5.96
N ILE A 94 -4.14 4.94 -6.28
CA ILE A 94 -3.71 6.35 -6.22
C ILE A 94 -3.35 6.77 -4.79
N LEU A 95 -4.19 6.45 -3.80
CA LEU A 95 -3.88 6.76 -2.40
C LEU A 95 -2.61 6.01 -1.93
N SER A 96 -2.46 4.76 -2.36
CA SER A 96 -1.28 3.94 -2.05
C SER A 96 -0.01 4.53 -2.66
N ILE A 97 -0.07 5.03 -3.90
CA ILE A 97 1.05 5.72 -4.58
C ILE A 97 1.48 6.94 -3.79
N ILE A 98 0.53 7.79 -3.38
CA ILE A 98 0.82 9.00 -2.62
C ILE A 98 1.45 8.63 -1.27
N GLY A 99 0.86 7.67 -0.54
CA GLY A 99 1.42 7.20 0.73
C GLY A 99 2.82 6.58 0.59
N GLY A 100 3.03 5.76 -0.44
CA GLY A 100 4.34 5.15 -0.75
C GLY A 100 5.40 6.18 -1.09
N ALA A 101 5.06 7.19 -1.90
CA ALA A 101 5.96 8.29 -2.24
C ALA A 101 6.35 9.11 -0.99
N LEU A 102 5.39 9.40 -0.11
CA LEU A 102 5.64 10.09 1.16
C LEU A 102 6.58 9.27 2.07
N ALA A 103 6.41 7.94 2.13
CA ALA A 103 7.29 7.07 2.90
C ALA A 103 8.74 7.09 2.39
N ILE A 104 8.96 7.22 1.08
CA ILE A 104 10.29 7.24 0.47
C ILE A 104 11.05 8.54 0.79
N VAL A 105 10.33 9.67 0.80
CA VAL A 105 10.92 11.01 1.03
C VAL A 105 11.10 11.30 2.52
N TRP A 106 10.42 10.56 3.39
CA TRP A 106 10.47 10.74 4.84
C TRP A 106 11.90 10.56 5.40
N LYS A 107 12.29 11.45 6.33
CA LYS A 107 13.55 11.41 7.08
C LYS A 107 13.24 11.57 8.58
N PRO A 108 13.90 10.82 9.48
CA PRO A 108 13.80 11.08 10.92
C PRO A 108 14.35 12.48 11.23
N SER A 109 13.59 13.32 11.95
CA SER A 109 14.11 14.60 12.44
C SER A 109 15.24 14.33 13.44
N ALA A 110 16.39 14.97 13.20
CA ALA A 110 17.59 14.79 14.00
C ALA A 110 17.35 15.30 15.43
N ALA A 111 17.78 14.50 16.42
CA ALA A 111 17.74 14.91 17.83
C ALA A 111 18.48 16.26 18.00
N PRO A 112 17.98 17.18 18.85
CA PRO A 112 18.65 18.46 19.09
C PRO A 112 20.12 18.24 19.48
N PRO A 113 21.05 19.06 18.98
CA PRO A 113 22.46 18.95 19.36
C PRO A 113 22.59 19.04 20.89
N PRO A 114 23.50 18.24 21.50
CA PRO A 114 23.68 18.25 22.95
C PRO A 114 24.03 19.66 23.44
N PRO A 115 23.49 20.10 24.59
CA PRO A 115 23.76 21.43 25.11
C PRO A 115 25.27 21.62 25.33
N PRO A 116 25.83 22.81 25.03
CA PRO A 116 27.23 23.09 25.25
C PRO A 116 27.57 22.95 26.74
N SER A 117 28.65 22.20 27.02
CA SER A 117 29.21 21.93 28.36
C SER A 117 29.83 23.15 29.01
#